data_AF-A0A3A0BJ08-F1
#
_entry.id   AF-A0A3A0BJ08-F1
#
_cell.length_a   1.000
_cell.length_b   1.000
_cell.length_c   1.000
_cell.angle_alpha   90.00
_cell.angle_beta   90.00
_cell.angle_gamma   90.00
#
_symmetry.space_group_name_H-M   'P 1'
#
loop_
_entity.id
_entity.type
_entity.pdbx_description
1 polymer ?
#
loop_
_entity_poly.entity_id
_entity_poly.type
_entity_poly.pdbx_seq_one_letter_code
_entity_poly.pdbx_strand_id
1 'polypeptide(L)'
;MIALWRKAWREQRHHAGLLPLTTVTGVLFFGQAFVGAIEATGGYPVHIVVLHTLTAISLWISLGALVFVSGALQADGVADYQFGWRQRVKDFFILSKPLIVGLLLVTTYGGLVAGGKAWPSASLTFWTLLGGALAAGGSSALNQYIDRELDKNMQRTSRRPLADGRLTPAEGLSYGLALCLLSYYLMAGFVNLLAALLSLAGIFYYVFFYSVWLKKKTVQNIVIGGGAGAIPPMVGWAAAAGNLSLGAWILFAIIFMWTPPHFWALAIVRLKDYERAGVPMMPVVVGEEKTRKQILIYTVELVAVTLLLPIFNLAGTIYLVSALVLGVWLLYAAWKVFRVGGNKTAWTMYRWSSMYLAFIFLALMIDAAA
;
A
#
# COMPACT_ATOMS: atom_id res chain seq x y z
N MET A 1 -27.27 0.98 15.97
CA MET A 1 -26.22 0.70 14.95
C MET A 1 -25.08 -0.19 15.47
N ILE A 2 -24.28 0.21 16.45
CA ILE A 2 -23.11 -0.58 16.93
C ILE A 2 -23.48 -2.01 17.32
N ALA A 3 -24.58 -2.21 18.05
CA ALA A 3 -25.05 -3.54 18.45
C ALA A 3 -25.38 -4.43 17.24
N LEU A 4 -26.05 -3.89 16.22
CA LEU A 4 -26.37 -4.61 14.97
C LEU A 4 -25.11 -4.94 14.19
N TRP A 5 -24.15 -4.01 14.12
CA TRP A 5 -22.87 -4.24 13.45
C TRP A 5 -22.07 -5.35 14.15
N ARG A 6 -21.99 -5.33 15.48
CA ARG A 6 -21.37 -6.42 16.27
C ARG A 6 -22.07 -7.75 16.09
N LYS A 7 -23.41 -7.75 16.03
CA LYS A 7 -24.22 -8.95 15.77
C LYS A 7 -23.90 -9.54 14.39
N ALA A 8 -23.83 -8.71 13.34
CA ALA A 8 -23.45 -9.15 12.00
C ALA A 8 -22.04 -9.76 11.97
N TRP A 9 -21.05 -9.13 12.60
CA TRP A 9 -19.68 -9.67 12.71
C TRP A 9 -19.56 -10.96 13.54
N ARG A 10 -20.60 -11.30 14.31
CA ARG A 10 -20.69 -12.57 15.02
C ARG A 10 -21.40 -13.64 14.19
N GLU A 11 -22.53 -13.30 13.58
CA GLU A 11 -23.49 -14.27 13.04
C GLU A 11 -23.42 -14.40 11.52
N GLN A 12 -22.94 -13.39 10.80
CA GLN A 12 -22.95 -13.34 9.33
C GLN A 12 -21.58 -13.60 8.71
N ARG A 13 -20.67 -14.26 9.44
CA ARG A 13 -19.25 -14.39 9.06
C ARG A 13 -19.02 -15.16 7.77
N HIS A 14 -19.91 -16.05 7.37
CA HIS A 14 -19.76 -16.82 6.14
C HIS A 14 -20.44 -16.16 4.94
N HIS A 15 -21.28 -15.14 5.16
CA HIS A 15 -22.02 -14.47 4.09
C HIS A 15 -21.15 -13.44 3.38
N ALA A 16 -20.66 -13.82 2.20
CA ALA A 16 -19.79 -12.99 1.36
C ALA A 16 -20.44 -11.68 0.87
N GLY A 17 -21.77 -11.57 0.87
CA GLY A 17 -22.49 -10.33 0.56
C GLY A 17 -22.82 -9.51 1.80
N LEU A 18 -23.47 -10.13 2.80
CA LEU A 18 -24.04 -9.41 3.94
C LEU A 18 -22.99 -8.78 4.85
N LEU A 19 -21.92 -9.50 5.21
CA LEU A 19 -20.93 -8.96 6.15
C LEU A 19 -20.15 -7.77 5.55
N PRO A 20 -19.64 -7.85 4.30
CA PRO A 20 -18.99 -6.71 3.67
C PRO A 20 -19.91 -5.51 3.52
N LEU A 21 -21.15 -5.70 3.04
CA LEU A 21 -22.11 -4.61 2.90
C LEU A 21 -22.47 -3.98 4.25
N THR A 22 -22.72 -4.79 5.28
CA THR A 22 -22.98 -4.29 6.64
C THR A 22 -21.80 -3.47 7.15
N THR A 23 -20.58 -3.92 6.85
CA THR A 23 -19.35 -3.24 7.27
C THR A 23 -19.14 -1.93 6.54
N VAL A 24 -19.28 -1.91 5.21
CA VAL A 24 -19.19 -0.69 4.40
C VAL A 24 -20.26 0.31 4.84
N THR A 25 -21.52 -0.11 4.95
CA THR A 25 -22.62 0.72 5.46
C THR A 25 -22.32 1.28 6.85
N GLY A 26 -21.78 0.46 7.76
CA GLY A 26 -21.40 0.89 9.10
C GLY A 26 -20.31 1.97 9.07
N VAL A 27 -19.25 1.77 8.28
CA VAL A 27 -18.16 2.74 8.14
C VAL A 27 -18.65 4.03 7.47
N LEU A 28 -19.47 3.93 6.41
CA LEU A 28 -20.07 5.09 5.74
C LEU A 28 -20.99 5.88 6.68
N PHE A 29 -21.74 5.21 7.56
CA PHE A 29 -22.59 5.88 8.55
C PHE A 29 -21.76 6.72 9.53
N PHE A 30 -20.71 6.14 10.11
CA PHE A 30 -19.82 6.88 11.01
C PHE A 30 -18.98 7.92 10.27
N GLY A 31 -18.58 7.64 9.03
CA GLY A 31 -17.90 8.57 8.12
C GLY A 31 -18.78 9.79 7.82
N GLN A 32 -20.07 9.59 7.54
CA GLN A 32 -21.03 10.67 7.33
C GLN A 32 -21.12 11.57 8.56
N ALA A 33 -21.31 10.97 9.74
CA ALA A 33 -21.38 11.71 10.99
C ALA A 33 -20.08 12.48 11.28
N PHE A 34 -18.93 11.87 11.01
CA PHE A 34 -17.62 12.49 11.19
C PHE A 34 -17.40 13.69 10.24
N VAL A 35 -17.67 13.51 8.95
CA VAL A 35 -17.54 14.59 7.96
C VAL A 35 -18.54 15.71 8.26
N GLY A 36 -19.78 15.38 8.66
CA GLY A 36 -20.78 16.37 9.07
C GLY A 36 -20.38 17.16 10.32
N ALA A 37 -19.69 16.53 11.27
CA ALA A 37 -19.15 17.24 12.43
C ALA A 37 -18.03 18.23 12.05
N ILE A 38 -17.15 17.84 11.12
CA ILE A 38 -16.13 18.74 10.57
C ILE A 38 -16.78 19.88 9.77
N GLU A 39 -17.80 19.58 8.97
CA GLU A 39 -18.54 20.57 8.19
C GLU A 39 -19.16 21.65 9.10
N ALA A 40 -19.84 21.22 10.17
CA ALA A 40 -20.52 22.11 11.12
C ALA A 40 -19.55 22.96 11.94
N THR A 41 -18.35 22.44 12.24
CA THR A 41 -17.34 23.16 13.05
C THR A 41 -16.36 23.98 12.21
N GLY A 42 -16.16 23.63 10.94
CA GLY A 42 -15.18 24.21 10.03
C GLY A 42 -15.71 25.30 9.10
N GLY A 43 -16.97 25.73 9.23
CA GLY A 43 -17.55 26.80 8.42
C GLY A 43 -17.89 26.39 6.98
N TYR A 44 -18.28 25.13 6.75
CA TYR A 44 -18.78 24.62 5.46
C TYR A 44 -17.84 24.80 4.27
N PRO A 45 -16.56 24.37 4.35
CA PRO A 45 -15.68 24.43 3.20
C PRO A 45 -16.18 23.51 2.08
N VAL A 46 -16.24 24.02 0.85
CA VAL A 46 -16.89 23.36 -0.31
C VAL A 46 -16.50 21.89 -0.48
N HIS A 47 -15.21 21.58 -0.32
CA HIS A 47 -14.70 20.22 -0.49
C HIS A 47 -15.23 19.23 0.57
N ILE A 48 -15.51 19.69 1.79
CA ILE A 48 -16.12 18.88 2.85
C ILE A 48 -17.63 18.74 2.62
N VAL A 49 -18.31 19.79 2.15
CA VAL A 49 -19.74 19.73 1.77
C VAL A 49 -19.95 18.68 0.65
N VAL A 50 -19.09 18.71 -0.37
CA VAL A 50 -19.11 17.72 -1.45
C VAL A 50 -18.83 16.32 -0.90
N LEU A 51 -17.83 16.16 -0.04
CA LEU A 51 -17.51 14.88 0.59
C LEU A 51 -18.67 14.32 1.43
N HIS A 52 -19.33 15.17 2.20
CA HIS A 52 -20.50 14.83 3.01
C HIS A 52 -21.67 14.39 2.12
N THR A 53 -21.90 15.10 1.01
CA THR A 53 -22.95 14.74 0.04
C THR A 53 -22.66 13.39 -0.63
N LEU A 54 -21.43 13.19 -1.11
CA LEU A 54 -21.02 11.93 -1.74
C LEU A 54 -21.08 10.75 -0.76
N THR A 55 -20.72 10.98 0.50
CA THR A 55 -20.81 9.95 1.55
C THR A 55 -22.28 9.62 1.87
N ALA A 56 -23.19 10.60 1.90
CA ALA A 56 -24.63 10.36 2.05
C ALA A 56 -25.18 9.51 0.91
N ILE A 57 -24.87 9.86 -0.34
CA ILE A 57 -25.31 9.09 -1.52
C ILE A 57 -24.77 7.66 -1.43
N SER A 58 -23.49 7.50 -1.13
CA SER A 58 -22.85 6.18 -0.98
C SER A 58 -23.48 5.36 0.15
N LEU A 59 -23.82 5.99 1.27
CA LEU A 59 -24.50 5.35 2.39
C LEU A 59 -25.89 4.85 1.99
N TRP A 60 -26.68 5.66 1.28
CA TRP A 60 -28.01 5.26 0.81
C TRP A 60 -27.94 4.12 -0.22
N ILE A 61 -27.00 4.17 -1.15
CA ILE A 61 -26.76 3.07 -2.10
C ILE A 61 -26.38 1.80 -1.35
N SER A 62 -25.46 1.88 -0.39
CA SER A 62 -25.00 0.74 0.41
C SER A 62 -26.12 0.17 1.29
N LEU A 63 -27.00 1.02 1.83
CA LEU A 63 -28.20 0.62 2.57
C LEU A 63 -29.20 -0.10 1.66
N GLY A 64 -29.50 0.44 0.48
CA GLY A 64 -30.37 -0.20 -0.51
C GLY A 64 -29.85 -1.57 -0.94
N ALA A 65 -28.55 -1.68 -1.22
CA ALA A 65 -27.90 -2.94 -1.52
C ALA A 65 -27.98 -3.93 -0.35
N LEU A 66 -27.76 -3.47 0.89
CA LEU A 66 -27.85 -4.32 2.08
C LEU A 66 -29.28 -4.86 2.28
N VAL A 67 -30.30 -4.02 2.11
CA VAL A 67 -31.71 -4.44 2.20
C VAL A 67 -32.03 -5.47 1.12
N PHE A 68 -31.65 -5.20 -0.13
CA PHE A 68 -31.86 -6.12 -1.25
C PHE A 68 -31.19 -7.48 -1.01
N VAL A 69 -29.91 -7.48 -0.64
CA VAL A 69 -29.14 -8.71 -0.40
C VAL A 69 -29.68 -9.47 0.82
N SER A 70 -30.13 -8.77 1.88
CA SER A 70 -30.74 -9.40 3.05
C SER A 70 -32.10 -10.02 2.75
N GLY A 71 -32.87 -9.49 1.79
CA GLY A 71 -34.13 -10.07 1.36
C GLY A 71 -33.97 -11.22 0.36
N ALA A 72 -32.94 -11.15 -0.50
CA ALA A 72 -32.71 -12.11 -1.57
C ALA A 72 -31.92 -13.36 -1.14
N LEU A 73 -31.00 -13.24 -0.19
CA LEU A 73 -30.18 -14.37 0.27
C LEU A 73 -30.80 -15.01 1.52
N GLN A 74 -31.63 -16.05 1.34
CA GLN A 74 -31.94 -17.00 2.42
C GLN A 74 -30.66 -17.73 2.87
N ALA A 75 -30.54 -18.01 4.16
CA ALA A 75 -29.29 -18.47 4.76
C ALA A 75 -29.11 -19.99 4.72
N ASP A 76 -28.01 -20.45 4.13
CA ASP A 76 -27.40 -21.73 4.49
C ASP A 76 -26.54 -21.53 5.74
N GLY A 77 -26.93 -22.17 6.84
CA GLY A 77 -26.16 -22.16 8.08
C GLY A 77 -24.86 -22.93 7.93
N VAL A 78 -23.72 -22.25 8.07
CA VAL A 78 -22.40 -22.89 8.08
C VAL A 78 -21.82 -22.84 9.49
N ALA A 79 -21.19 -23.96 9.88
CA ALA A 79 -20.69 -24.24 11.22
C ALA A 79 -19.81 -23.13 11.81
N ASP A 80 -20.07 -22.81 13.08
CA ASP A 80 -19.38 -21.81 13.88
C ASP A 80 -17.97 -22.32 14.27
N TYR A 81 -16.94 -21.89 13.55
CA TYR A 81 -15.56 -22.15 13.98
C TYR A 81 -15.22 -21.24 15.16
N GLN A 82 -15.24 -21.83 16.36
CA GLN A 82 -14.91 -21.15 17.61
C GLN A 82 -13.40 -20.98 17.77
N PHE A 83 -12.82 -19.99 17.09
CA PHE A 83 -11.49 -19.50 17.44
C PHE A 83 -11.58 -18.52 18.62
N GLY A 84 -10.66 -18.66 19.59
CA GLY A 84 -10.55 -17.72 20.69
C GLY A 84 -10.31 -16.28 20.19
N TRP A 85 -10.97 -15.30 20.80
CA TRP A 85 -10.95 -13.90 20.37
C TRP A 85 -9.52 -13.32 20.20
N ARG A 86 -8.57 -13.75 21.04
CA ARG A 86 -7.16 -13.34 20.96
C ARG A 86 -6.50 -13.77 19.66
N GLN A 87 -6.73 -15.02 19.25
CA GLN A 87 -6.18 -15.56 18.01
C GLN A 87 -6.79 -14.85 16.80
N ARG A 88 -8.10 -14.57 16.83
CA ARG A 88 -8.80 -13.84 15.77
C ARG A 88 -8.25 -12.42 15.58
N VAL A 89 -8.01 -11.69 16.67
CA VAL A 89 -7.37 -10.37 16.61
C VAL A 89 -5.97 -10.46 16.00
N LYS A 90 -5.16 -11.44 16.42
CA LYS A 90 -3.83 -11.69 15.85
C LYS A 90 -3.90 -11.98 14.34
N ASP A 91 -4.88 -12.77 13.90
CA ASP A 91 -5.07 -13.09 12.49
C ASP A 91 -5.43 -11.86 11.65
N PHE A 92 -6.26 -10.94 12.15
CA PHE A 92 -6.49 -9.65 11.48
C PHE A 92 -5.21 -8.80 11.39
N PHE A 93 -4.40 -8.74 12.45
CA PHE A 93 -3.10 -8.06 12.41
C PHE A 93 -2.15 -8.68 11.38
N ILE A 94 -2.17 -10.00 11.19
CA ILE A 94 -1.38 -10.68 10.15
C ILE A 94 -1.83 -10.25 8.74
N LEU A 95 -3.14 -10.05 8.51
CA LEU A 95 -3.64 -9.57 7.21
C LEU A 95 -3.07 -8.21 6.83
N SER A 96 -2.87 -7.33 7.82
CA SER A 96 -2.35 -5.98 7.62
C SER A 96 -0.84 -5.92 7.33
N LYS A 97 -0.08 -7.00 7.55
CA LYS A 97 1.39 -7.07 7.32
C LYS A 97 2.16 -5.86 7.90
N PRO A 98 2.09 -5.62 9.22
CA PRO A 98 2.59 -4.39 9.86
C PRO A 98 4.07 -4.11 9.60
N LEU A 99 4.92 -5.14 9.50
CA LEU A 99 6.35 -4.96 9.20
C LEU A 99 6.59 -4.39 7.80
N ILE A 100 5.84 -4.86 6.79
CA ILE A 100 5.96 -4.35 5.42
C ILE A 100 5.38 -2.94 5.35
N VAL A 101 4.22 -2.72 5.99
CA VAL A 101 3.60 -1.40 6.09
C VAL A 101 4.55 -0.39 6.75
N GLY A 102 5.22 -0.76 7.83
CA GLY A 102 6.19 0.11 8.50
C GLY A 102 7.31 0.60 7.57
N LEU A 103 7.80 -0.26 6.67
CA LEU A 103 8.79 0.15 5.67
C LEU A 103 8.23 1.16 4.66
N LEU A 104 6.96 0.99 4.23
CA LEU A 104 6.30 1.98 3.37
C LEU A 104 6.14 3.32 4.09
N LEU A 105 5.78 3.30 5.38
CA LEU A 105 5.57 4.51 6.19
C LEU A 105 6.83 5.38 6.31
N VAL A 106 8.03 4.79 6.23
CA VAL A 106 9.28 5.57 6.19
C VAL A 106 9.32 6.49 4.97
N THR A 107 8.89 5.99 3.80
CA THR A 107 8.85 6.80 2.58
C THR A 107 7.73 7.85 2.62
N THR A 108 6.59 7.52 3.22
CA THR A 108 5.53 8.52 3.53
C THR A 108 6.08 9.62 4.42
N TYR A 109 6.80 9.28 5.47
CA TYR A 109 7.39 10.26 6.38
C TYR A 109 8.45 11.12 5.69
N GLY A 110 9.30 10.53 4.86
CA GLY A 110 10.27 11.32 4.09
C GLY A 110 9.61 12.27 3.10
N GLY A 111 8.50 11.86 2.46
CA GLY A 111 7.66 12.77 1.67
C GLY A 111 7.05 13.90 2.51
N LEU A 112 6.61 13.60 3.73
CA LEU A 112 6.04 14.56 4.67
C LEU A 112 7.06 15.65 5.07
N VAL A 113 8.28 15.25 5.43
CA VAL A 113 9.36 16.19 5.78
C VAL A 113 9.79 17.00 4.55
N ALA A 114 10.00 16.35 3.41
CA ALA A 114 10.45 17.01 2.19
C ALA A 114 9.42 18.01 1.63
N GLY A 115 8.14 17.66 1.66
CA GLY A 115 7.05 18.54 1.21
C GLY A 115 6.84 19.73 2.15
N GLY A 116 7.02 19.52 3.46
CA GLY A 116 6.93 20.58 4.47
C GLY A 116 8.17 21.46 4.58
N LYS A 117 9.32 21.01 4.05
CA LYS A 117 10.65 21.65 4.24
C LYS A 117 10.96 21.94 5.71
N ALA A 118 10.51 21.05 6.59
CA ALA A 118 10.66 21.15 8.04
C ALA A 118 10.23 19.83 8.69
N TRP A 119 10.61 19.65 9.95
CA TRP A 119 10.04 18.59 10.77
C TRP A 119 8.54 18.85 11.00
N PRO A 120 7.65 17.94 10.56
CA PRO A 120 6.21 18.13 10.68
C PRO A 120 5.74 18.04 12.13
N SER A 121 4.59 18.64 12.44
CA SER A 121 3.99 18.53 13.77
C SER A 121 3.67 17.08 14.14
N ALA A 122 3.66 16.78 15.44
CA ALA A 122 3.34 15.44 15.93
C ALA A 122 1.93 14.98 15.50
N SER A 123 0.96 15.89 15.49
CA SER A 123 -0.42 15.60 15.06
C SER A 123 -0.49 15.24 13.57
N LEU A 124 0.09 16.06 12.69
CA LEU A 124 0.10 15.81 11.25
C LEU A 124 0.80 14.49 10.93
N THR A 125 1.94 14.24 11.59
CA THR A 125 2.69 12.99 11.48
C THR A 125 1.83 11.80 11.89
N PHE A 126 1.21 11.85 13.06
CA PHE A 126 0.40 10.77 13.59
C PHE A 126 -0.76 10.40 12.64
N TRP A 127 -1.55 11.39 12.21
CA TRP A 127 -2.71 11.13 11.34
C TRP A 127 -2.31 10.67 9.94
N THR A 128 -1.23 11.23 9.38
CA THR A 128 -0.72 10.82 8.06
C THR A 128 -0.21 9.37 8.09
N LEU A 129 0.58 9.01 9.11
CA LEU A 129 1.13 7.66 9.22
C LEU A 129 0.05 6.63 9.61
N LEU A 130 -0.90 7.00 10.48
CA LEU A 130 -2.03 6.13 10.83
C LEU A 130 -2.90 5.86 9.59
N GLY A 131 -3.27 6.91 8.85
CA GLY A 131 -3.99 6.76 7.59
C GLY A 131 -3.21 5.86 6.62
N GLY A 132 -1.93 6.13 6.40
CA GLY A 132 -1.09 5.34 5.50
C GLY A 132 -1.00 3.87 5.91
N ALA A 133 -0.95 3.60 7.22
CA ALA A 133 -0.92 2.26 7.77
C ALA A 133 -2.23 1.50 7.51
N LEU A 134 -3.37 2.18 7.70
CA LEU A 134 -4.70 1.64 7.43
C LEU A 134 -4.91 1.38 5.93
N ALA A 135 -4.50 2.29 5.05
CA ALA A 135 -4.58 2.12 3.61
C ALA A 135 -3.75 0.93 3.12
N ALA A 136 -2.48 0.85 3.52
CA ALA A 136 -1.59 -0.23 3.12
C ALA A 136 -2.01 -1.58 3.74
N GLY A 137 -2.42 -1.58 5.01
CA GLY A 137 -2.93 -2.76 5.71
C GLY A 137 -4.23 -3.28 5.10
N GLY A 138 -5.19 -2.39 4.82
CA GLY A 138 -6.45 -2.73 4.14
C GLY A 138 -6.21 -3.28 2.74
N SER A 139 -5.36 -2.64 1.96
CA SER A 139 -4.93 -3.10 0.64
C SER A 139 -4.28 -4.49 0.68
N SER A 140 -3.44 -4.75 1.69
CA SER A 140 -2.84 -6.08 1.93
C SER A 140 -3.88 -7.14 2.28
N ALA A 141 -4.88 -6.80 3.09
CA ALA A 141 -5.98 -7.71 3.42
C ALA A 141 -6.84 -8.04 2.18
N LEU A 142 -7.16 -7.03 1.35
CA LEU A 142 -7.88 -7.22 0.09
C LEU A 142 -7.08 -8.07 -0.90
N ASN A 143 -5.77 -7.84 -1.02
CA ASN A 143 -4.90 -8.69 -1.85
C ASN A 143 -4.92 -10.16 -1.38
N GLN A 144 -4.84 -10.42 -0.08
CA GLN A 144 -4.92 -11.78 0.46
C GLN A 144 -6.30 -12.41 0.27
N TYR A 145 -7.38 -11.61 0.32
CA TYR A 145 -8.71 -12.09 -0.04
C TYR A 145 -8.79 -12.51 -1.51
N ILE A 146 -8.24 -11.72 -2.44
CA ILE A 146 -8.20 -12.03 -3.87
C ILE A 146 -7.36 -13.30 -4.14
N ASP A 147 -6.22 -13.44 -3.45
CA ASP A 147 -5.27 -14.52 -3.66
C ASP A 147 -5.57 -15.80 -2.85
N ARG A 148 -6.62 -15.81 -2.02
CA ARG A 148 -6.88 -16.86 -1.01
C ARG A 148 -6.82 -18.30 -1.52
N GLU A 149 -7.35 -18.58 -2.71
CA GLU A 149 -7.34 -19.93 -3.29
C GLU A 149 -5.96 -20.32 -3.83
N LEU A 150 -5.22 -19.36 -4.38
CA LEU A 150 -3.84 -19.61 -4.80
C LEU A 150 -2.93 -19.82 -3.60
N ASP A 151 -3.13 -19.03 -2.55
CA ASP A 151 -2.28 -19.06 -1.37
C ASP A 151 -2.33 -20.43 -0.68
N LYS A 152 -3.45 -21.17 -0.77
CA LYS A 152 -3.59 -22.56 -0.27
C LYS A 152 -2.57 -23.51 -0.89
N ASN A 153 -2.20 -23.28 -2.16
CA ASN A 153 -1.33 -24.18 -2.94
C ASN A 153 0.16 -23.80 -2.85
N MET A 154 0.53 -22.86 -1.98
CA MET A 154 1.89 -22.34 -1.86
C MET A 154 2.44 -22.55 -0.44
N GLN A 155 3.55 -23.30 -0.29
CA GLN A 155 4.14 -23.65 1.02
C GLN A 155 4.31 -22.46 1.99
N ARG A 156 4.66 -21.28 1.46
CA ARG A 156 4.91 -20.07 2.26
C ARG A 156 3.62 -19.36 2.69
N THR A 157 2.57 -19.41 1.88
CA THR A 157 1.36 -18.60 2.04
C THR A 157 0.14 -19.41 2.45
N SER A 158 0.23 -20.74 2.44
CA SER A 158 -0.82 -21.65 2.90
C SER A 158 -1.20 -21.42 4.36
N ARG A 159 -0.26 -20.95 5.19
CA ARG A 159 -0.50 -20.62 6.61
C ARG A 159 -1.13 -19.24 6.85
N ARG A 160 -1.41 -18.46 5.79
CA ARG A 160 -2.08 -17.15 5.94
C ARG A 160 -3.50 -17.34 6.47
N PRO A 161 -4.02 -16.42 7.29
CA PRO A 161 -5.31 -16.61 7.96
C PRO A 161 -6.48 -17.00 7.05
N LEU A 162 -6.58 -16.40 5.86
CA LEU A 162 -7.65 -16.69 4.89
C LEU A 162 -7.43 -17.99 4.11
N ALA A 163 -6.17 -18.34 3.83
CA ALA A 163 -5.84 -19.58 3.12
C ALA A 163 -5.98 -20.80 4.04
N ASP A 164 -5.57 -20.65 5.30
CA ASP A 164 -5.61 -21.67 6.35
C ASP A 164 -7.02 -21.85 6.96
N GLY A 165 -8.01 -21.05 6.52
CA GLY A 165 -9.39 -21.13 7.02
C GLY A 165 -9.61 -20.60 8.44
N ARG A 166 -8.62 -19.95 9.06
CA ARG A 166 -8.75 -19.34 10.40
C ARG A 166 -9.63 -18.10 10.41
N LEU A 167 -9.72 -17.41 9.27
CA LEU A 167 -10.67 -16.34 9.01
C LEU A 167 -11.48 -16.67 7.76
N THR A 168 -12.76 -16.31 7.76
CA THR A 168 -13.60 -16.50 6.58
C THR A 168 -13.25 -15.49 5.48
N PRO A 169 -13.54 -15.81 4.20
CA PRO A 169 -13.37 -14.84 3.11
C PRO A 169 -14.16 -13.54 3.33
N ALA A 170 -15.38 -13.62 3.88
CA ALA A 170 -16.21 -12.44 4.13
C ALA A 170 -15.59 -11.54 5.21
N GLU A 171 -14.99 -12.11 6.26
CA GLU A 171 -14.27 -11.34 7.28
C GLU A 171 -13.05 -10.62 6.70
N GLY A 172 -12.26 -11.31 5.88
CA GLY A 172 -11.09 -10.72 5.21
C GLY A 172 -11.45 -9.55 4.30
N LEU A 173 -12.49 -9.72 3.48
CA LEU A 173 -13.00 -8.65 2.61
C LEU A 173 -13.53 -7.47 3.42
N SER A 174 -14.35 -7.74 4.43
CA SER A 174 -14.95 -6.70 5.29
C SER A 174 -13.88 -5.91 6.04
N TYR A 175 -12.87 -6.58 6.60
CA TYR A 175 -11.76 -5.96 7.28
C TYR A 175 -10.95 -5.07 6.34
N GLY A 176 -10.59 -5.57 5.15
CA GLY A 176 -9.86 -4.80 4.16
C GLY A 176 -10.60 -3.54 3.71
N LEU A 177 -11.89 -3.65 3.39
CA LEU A 177 -12.74 -2.51 3.01
C LEU A 177 -12.87 -1.49 4.14
N ALA A 178 -13.06 -1.96 5.39
CA ALA A 178 -13.18 -1.09 6.54
C ALA A 178 -11.91 -0.25 6.77
N LEU A 179 -10.73 -0.87 6.71
CA LEU A 179 -9.46 -0.14 6.87
C LEU A 179 -9.22 0.87 5.75
N CYS A 180 -9.54 0.52 4.50
CA CYS A 180 -9.39 1.44 3.36
C CYS A 180 -10.30 2.67 3.50
N LEU A 181 -11.58 2.47 3.84
CA LEU A 181 -12.52 3.57 4.05
C LEU A 181 -12.14 4.41 5.28
N LEU A 182 -11.73 3.77 6.37
CA LEU A 182 -11.28 4.47 7.58
C LEU A 182 -10.05 5.33 7.30
N SER A 183 -9.07 4.81 6.54
CA SER A 183 -7.92 5.60 6.10
C SER A 183 -8.36 6.86 5.36
N TYR A 184 -9.32 6.73 4.44
CA TYR A 184 -9.78 7.86 3.63
C TYR A 184 -10.43 8.94 4.50
N TYR A 185 -11.37 8.58 5.37
CA TYR A 185 -12.03 9.56 6.26
C TYR A 185 -11.05 10.21 7.23
N LEU A 186 -10.16 9.44 7.86
CA LEU A 186 -9.18 10.01 8.79
C LEU A 186 -8.23 11.00 8.11
N MET A 187 -7.74 10.68 6.90
CA MET A 187 -6.91 11.62 6.14
C MET A 187 -7.70 12.84 5.68
N ALA A 188 -8.92 12.65 5.19
CA ALA A 188 -9.74 13.77 4.70
C ALA A 188 -10.09 14.75 5.81
N GLY A 189 -10.30 14.26 7.04
CA GLY A 189 -10.66 15.09 8.18
C GLY A 189 -9.49 15.67 8.98
N PHE A 190 -8.40 14.91 9.17
CA PHE A 190 -7.28 15.32 10.05
C PHE A 190 -5.99 15.69 9.30
N VAL A 191 -5.92 15.48 7.98
CA VAL A 191 -4.74 15.79 7.17
C VAL A 191 -5.11 16.79 6.07
N ASN A 192 -5.65 16.29 4.95
CA ASN A 192 -6.30 17.07 3.90
C ASN A 192 -6.90 16.13 2.84
N LEU A 193 -7.79 16.66 2.02
CA LEU A 193 -8.48 15.88 0.99
C LEU A 193 -7.51 15.34 -0.09
N LEU A 194 -6.46 16.08 -0.45
CA LEU A 194 -5.51 15.64 -1.48
C LEU A 194 -4.77 14.37 -1.07
N ALA A 195 -4.25 14.32 0.17
CA ALA A 195 -3.61 13.14 0.73
C ALA A 195 -4.58 11.95 0.80
N ALA A 196 -5.84 12.21 1.19
CA ALA A 196 -6.88 11.18 1.25
C ALA A 196 -7.19 10.59 -0.14
N LEU A 197 -7.34 11.43 -1.17
CA LEU A 197 -7.59 11.00 -2.54
C LEU A 197 -6.40 10.25 -3.14
N LEU A 198 -5.17 10.68 -2.85
CA LEU A 198 -3.97 9.94 -3.27
C LEU A 198 -3.87 8.58 -2.60
N SER A 199 -4.17 8.51 -1.30
CA SER A 199 -4.22 7.23 -0.58
C SER A 199 -5.26 6.29 -1.21
N LEU A 200 -6.45 6.81 -1.52
CA LEU A 200 -7.50 6.07 -2.23
C LEU A 200 -7.06 5.61 -3.63
N ALA A 201 -6.37 6.47 -4.39
CA ALA A 201 -5.81 6.12 -5.68
C ALA A 201 -4.76 4.99 -5.55
N GLY A 202 -3.93 5.02 -4.50
CA GLY A 202 -2.96 3.96 -4.21
C GLY A 202 -3.61 2.63 -3.84
N ILE A 203 -4.66 2.66 -3.02
CA ILE A 203 -5.50 1.49 -2.71
C ILE A 203 -6.07 0.90 -4.01
N PHE A 204 -6.70 1.74 -4.83
CA PHE A 204 -7.29 1.31 -6.10
C PHE A 204 -6.24 0.72 -7.05
N TYR A 205 -5.08 1.37 -7.17
CA TYR A 205 -3.96 0.90 -7.99
C TYR A 205 -3.51 -0.50 -7.56
N TYR A 206 -3.29 -0.70 -6.26
CA TYR A 206 -2.79 -1.97 -5.73
C TYR A 206 -3.80 -3.11 -5.86
N VAL A 207 -5.08 -2.83 -5.58
CA VAL A 207 -6.13 -3.84 -5.58
C VAL A 207 -6.51 -4.20 -7.02
N PHE A 208 -6.80 -3.22 -7.86
CA PHE A 208 -7.29 -3.47 -9.22
C PHE A 208 -6.16 -3.78 -10.20
N PHE A 209 -5.25 -2.82 -10.42
CA PHE A 209 -4.21 -2.96 -11.43
C PHE A 209 -3.24 -4.07 -11.07
N TYR A 210 -2.71 -4.08 -9.83
CA TYR A 210 -1.78 -5.13 -9.45
C TYR A 210 -2.49 -6.46 -9.13
N SER A 211 -3.34 -6.51 -8.10
CA SER A 211 -3.82 -7.80 -7.56
C SER A 211 -4.77 -8.54 -8.50
N VAL A 212 -5.73 -7.85 -9.12
CA VAL A 212 -6.71 -8.48 -10.03
C VAL A 212 -6.16 -8.64 -11.44
N TRP A 213 -5.54 -7.60 -12.00
CA TRP A 213 -5.22 -7.57 -13.42
C TRP A 213 -3.82 -8.07 -13.78
N LEU A 214 -2.77 -7.39 -13.30
CA LEU A 214 -1.41 -7.54 -13.83
C LEU A 214 -0.67 -8.74 -13.25
N LYS A 215 -0.85 -9.04 -11.95
CA LYS A 215 -0.05 -10.02 -11.20
C LYS A 215 0.16 -11.35 -11.94
N LYS A 216 -0.87 -11.85 -12.62
CA LYS A 216 -0.86 -13.14 -13.33
C LYS A 216 -0.73 -13.04 -14.85
N LYS A 217 -0.74 -11.83 -15.43
CA LYS A 217 -0.88 -11.64 -16.89
C LYS A 217 0.40 -11.23 -17.61
N THR A 218 1.38 -10.65 -16.91
CA THR A 218 2.54 -10.05 -17.59
C THR A 218 3.82 -10.09 -16.75
N VAL A 219 4.97 -10.12 -17.43
CA VAL A 219 6.31 -9.94 -16.86
C VAL A 219 6.54 -8.55 -16.28
N GLN A 220 5.72 -7.58 -16.68
CA GLN A 220 5.74 -6.20 -16.20
C GLN A 220 4.87 -6.01 -14.94
N ASN A 221 4.40 -7.10 -14.34
CA ASN A 221 3.53 -7.07 -13.16
C ASN A 221 4.12 -6.25 -11.99
N ILE A 222 5.42 -6.36 -11.75
CA ILE A 222 6.15 -5.65 -10.71
C ILE A 222 6.49 -4.22 -11.12
N VAL A 223 6.80 -3.98 -12.40
CA VAL A 223 7.17 -2.64 -12.88
C VAL A 223 5.94 -1.73 -12.80
N ILE A 224 4.86 -2.14 -13.45
CA ILE A 224 3.61 -1.38 -13.44
C ILE A 224 2.99 -1.44 -12.03
N GLY A 225 2.92 -2.62 -11.41
CA GLY A 225 2.41 -2.78 -10.04
C GLY A 225 3.15 -1.96 -8.99
N GLY A 226 4.43 -1.65 -9.22
CA GLY A 226 5.25 -0.77 -8.39
C GLY A 226 4.69 0.65 -8.23
N GLY A 227 3.82 1.09 -9.15
CA GLY A 227 3.12 2.38 -9.06
C GLY A 227 2.35 2.55 -7.74
N ALA A 228 1.71 1.49 -7.25
CA ALA A 228 1.04 1.53 -5.94
C ALA A 228 2.01 1.79 -4.78
N GLY A 229 3.20 1.18 -4.84
CA GLY A 229 4.24 1.35 -3.83
C GLY A 229 4.92 2.72 -3.88
N ALA A 230 4.78 3.45 -4.99
CA ALA A 230 5.38 4.77 -5.22
C ALA A 230 4.49 5.95 -4.78
N ILE A 231 3.21 5.72 -4.51
CA ILE A 231 2.25 6.73 -4.03
C ILE A 231 2.49 7.19 -2.56
N PRO A 232 2.91 6.35 -1.60
CA PRO A 232 3.13 6.73 -0.21
C PRO A 232 3.97 8.02 0.02
N PRO A 233 5.13 8.25 -0.63
CA PRO A 233 5.84 9.53 -0.47
C PRO A 233 5.06 10.72 -1.04
N MET A 234 4.24 10.54 -2.08
CA MET A 234 3.36 11.61 -2.58
C MET A 234 2.27 11.96 -1.58
N VAL A 235 1.71 10.96 -0.89
CA VAL A 235 0.73 11.16 0.20
C VAL A 235 1.37 11.98 1.31
N GLY A 236 2.60 11.64 1.71
CA GLY A 236 3.37 12.44 2.66
C GLY A 236 3.58 13.87 2.19
N TRP A 237 4.04 14.06 0.95
CA TRP A 237 4.26 15.38 0.38
C TRP A 237 2.97 16.22 0.38
N ALA A 238 1.87 15.65 -0.12
CA ALA A 238 0.58 16.31 -0.15
C ALA A 238 0.05 16.63 1.26
N ALA A 239 0.31 15.77 2.24
CA ALA A 239 -0.09 16.00 3.63
C ALA A 239 0.56 17.26 4.21
N ALA A 240 1.83 17.53 3.91
CA ALA A 240 2.53 18.72 4.39
C ALA A 240 2.36 19.95 3.49
N ALA A 241 2.47 19.79 2.17
CA ALA A 241 2.50 20.90 1.21
C ALA A 241 1.12 21.30 0.66
N GLY A 242 0.11 20.44 0.80
CA GLY A 242 -1.24 20.66 0.23
C GLY A 242 -1.30 20.63 -1.31
N ASN A 243 -0.23 20.23 -2.00
CA ASN A 243 -0.13 20.18 -3.46
C ASN A 243 0.78 19.03 -3.94
N LEU A 244 0.83 18.80 -5.26
CA LEU A 244 1.75 17.87 -5.92
C LEU A 244 2.71 18.59 -6.85
N SER A 245 3.66 19.29 -6.25
CA SER A 245 4.79 19.88 -6.97
C SER A 245 5.68 18.81 -7.63
N LEU A 246 6.62 19.26 -8.46
CA LEU A 246 7.62 18.41 -9.12
C LEU A 246 8.35 17.47 -8.14
N GLY A 247 8.61 17.92 -6.90
CA GLY A 247 9.26 17.10 -5.86
C GLY A 247 8.47 15.83 -5.55
N ALA A 248 7.14 15.92 -5.40
CA ALA A 248 6.30 14.75 -5.15
C ALA A 248 6.40 13.71 -6.28
N TRP A 249 6.40 14.18 -7.53
CA TRP A 249 6.52 13.32 -8.72
C TRP A 249 7.91 12.70 -8.85
N ILE A 250 8.97 13.42 -8.47
CA ILE A 250 10.32 12.84 -8.42
C ILE A 250 10.38 11.76 -7.34
N LEU A 251 9.82 11.96 -6.15
CA LEU A 251 9.78 10.91 -5.11
C LEU A 251 9.00 9.67 -5.55
N PHE A 252 7.89 9.86 -6.27
CA PHE A 252 7.17 8.78 -6.93
C PHE A 252 8.09 8.04 -7.91
N ALA A 253 8.77 8.78 -8.80
CA ALA A 253 9.66 8.20 -9.80
C ALA A 253 10.83 7.43 -9.16
N ILE A 254 11.39 7.92 -8.03
CA ILE A 254 12.45 7.21 -7.29
C ILE A 254 11.96 5.83 -6.83
N ILE A 255 10.80 5.76 -6.16
CA ILE A 255 10.28 4.47 -5.69
C ILE A 255 9.87 3.57 -6.87
N PHE A 256 9.26 4.17 -7.89
CA PHE A 256 8.83 3.44 -9.09
C PHE A 256 10.02 2.81 -9.81
N MET A 257 11.11 3.55 -10.04
CA MET A 257 12.32 3.04 -10.69
C MET A 257 13.18 2.14 -9.79
N TRP A 258 13.07 2.29 -8.48
CA TRP A 258 13.70 1.39 -7.51
C TRP A 258 13.05 0.00 -7.46
N THR A 259 11.74 -0.07 -7.72
CA THR A 259 10.98 -1.32 -7.59
C THR A 259 11.52 -2.44 -8.51
N PRO A 260 11.72 -2.25 -9.83
CA PRO A 260 12.21 -3.29 -10.73
C PRO A 260 13.57 -3.90 -10.34
N PRO A 261 14.66 -3.13 -10.15
CA PRO A 261 15.96 -3.71 -9.84
C PRO A 261 15.97 -4.42 -8.48
N HIS A 262 15.22 -3.91 -7.51
CA HIS A 262 15.06 -4.53 -6.19
C HIS A 262 14.33 -5.87 -6.26
N PHE A 263 13.14 -5.90 -6.88
CA PHE A 263 12.32 -7.10 -6.92
C PHE A 263 12.85 -8.16 -7.90
N TRP A 264 13.45 -7.77 -9.02
CA TRP A 264 14.05 -8.73 -9.94
C TRP A 264 15.29 -9.39 -9.34
N ALA A 265 16.07 -8.66 -8.53
CA ALA A 265 17.15 -9.28 -7.75
C ALA A 265 16.60 -10.35 -6.79
N LEU A 266 15.50 -10.07 -6.08
CA LEU A 266 14.82 -11.08 -5.26
C LEU A 266 14.27 -12.25 -6.11
N ALA A 267 13.73 -11.96 -7.29
CA ALA A 267 13.18 -12.97 -8.19
C ALA A 267 14.24 -13.94 -8.71
N ILE A 268 15.47 -13.47 -8.95
CA ILE A 268 16.61 -14.36 -9.27
C ILE A 268 16.91 -15.29 -8.08
N VAL A 269 17.00 -14.74 -6.86
CA VAL A 269 17.26 -15.53 -5.64
C VAL A 269 16.17 -16.58 -5.39
N ARG A 270 14.93 -16.28 -5.78
CA ARG A 270 13.74 -17.11 -5.55
C ARG A 270 13.16 -17.69 -6.84
N LEU A 271 14.01 -17.89 -7.86
CA LEU A 271 13.56 -18.29 -9.19
C LEU A 271 12.65 -19.53 -9.17
N LYS A 272 13.11 -20.61 -8.53
CA LYS A 272 12.37 -21.87 -8.41
C LYS A 272 11.02 -21.72 -7.68
N ASP A 273 10.90 -20.78 -6.75
CA ASP A 273 9.64 -20.54 -6.04
C ASP A 273 8.61 -19.89 -6.98
N TYR A 274 9.06 -18.94 -7.82
CA TYR A 274 8.20 -18.28 -8.80
C TYR A 274 7.82 -19.19 -9.96
N GLU A 275 8.76 -20.03 -10.44
CA GLU A 275 8.49 -21.07 -11.44
C GLU A 275 7.41 -22.04 -10.97
N ARG A 276 7.56 -22.59 -9.75
CA ARG A 276 6.57 -23.52 -9.16
C ARG A 276 5.20 -22.87 -8.95
N ALA A 277 5.17 -21.57 -8.65
CA ALA A 277 3.93 -20.83 -8.46
C ALA A 277 3.28 -20.37 -9.78
N GLY A 278 3.91 -20.60 -10.93
CA GLY A 278 3.41 -20.15 -12.24
C GLY A 278 3.28 -18.63 -12.36
N VAL A 279 4.04 -17.87 -11.57
CA VAL A 279 4.02 -16.40 -11.63
C VAL A 279 5.00 -15.95 -12.71
N PRO A 280 4.57 -15.19 -13.73
CA PRO A 280 5.39 -14.81 -14.87
C PRO A 280 6.39 -13.71 -14.48
N MET A 281 7.31 -13.98 -13.56
CA MET A 281 8.37 -13.04 -13.20
C MET A 281 9.39 -12.95 -14.34
N MET A 282 10.01 -11.79 -14.51
CA MET A 282 10.99 -11.57 -15.58
C MET A 282 12.04 -12.69 -15.71
N PRO A 283 12.75 -13.13 -14.65
CA PRO A 283 13.76 -14.19 -14.80
C PRO A 283 13.17 -15.56 -15.14
N VAL A 284 11.88 -15.81 -14.83
CA VAL A 284 11.17 -17.04 -15.20
C VAL A 284 10.88 -17.07 -16.70
N VAL A 285 10.46 -15.94 -17.26
CA VAL A 285 9.97 -15.87 -18.65
C VAL A 285 11.08 -15.56 -19.66
N VAL A 286 11.97 -14.62 -19.35
CA VAL A 286 13.02 -14.17 -20.27
C VAL A 286 14.43 -14.64 -19.88
N GLY A 287 14.56 -15.34 -18.75
CA GLY A 287 15.82 -15.87 -18.25
C GLY A 287 16.62 -14.88 -17.37
N GLU A 288 17.54 -15.45 -16.58
CA GLU A 288 18.36 -14.68 -15.65
C GLU A 288 19.24 -13.65 -16.37
N GLU A 289 19.88 -14.00 -17.49
CA GLU A 289 20.82 -13.11 -18.20
C GLU A 289 20.16 -11.79 -18.63
N LYS A 290 19.01 -11.85 -19.31
CA LYS A 290 18.25 -10.66 -19.72
C LYS A 290 17.77 -9.86 -18.50
N THR A 291 17.35 -10.54 -17.44
CA THR A 291 16.92 -9.91 -16.19
C THR A 291 18.07 -9.14 -15.54
N ARG A 292 19.28 -9.69 -15.51
CA ARG A 292 20.47 -9.02 -14.96
C ARG A 292 20.82 -7.75 -15.73
N LYS A 293 20.67 -7.76 -17.06
CA LYS A 293 20.83 -6.54 -17.89
C LYS A 293 19.78 -5.48 -17.54
N GLN A 294 18.53 -5.87 -17.35
CA GLN A 294 17.45 -4.97 -16.96
C GLN A 294 17.66 -4.37 -15.56
N ILE A 295 18.14 -5.17 -14.60
CA ILE A 295 18.53 -4.67 -13.26
C ILE A 295 19.56 -3.53 -13.40
N LEU A 296 20.57 -3.68 -14.25
CA LEU A 296 21.58 -2.63 -14.46
C LEU A 296 20.97 -1.37 -15.09
N ILE A 297 20.19 -1.51 -16.15
CA ILE A 297 19.56 -0.38 -16.86
C ILE A 297 18.69 0.44 -15.91
N TYR A 298 17.74 -0.21 -15.22
CA TYR A 298 16.86 0.48 -14.27
C TYR A 298 17.61 1.07 -13.08
N THR A 299 18.74 0.49 -12.67
CA THR A 299 19.58 1.09 -11.61
C THR A 299 20.23 2.38 -12.08
N VAL A 300 20.69 2.45 -13.33
CA VAL A 300 21.22 3.70 -13.93
C VAL A 300 20.13 4.77 -14.00
N GLU A 301 18.94 4.40 -14.47
CA GLU A 301 17.78 5.30 -14.52
C GLU A 301 17.39 5.80 -13.12
N LEU A 302 17.33 4.91 -12.13
CA LEU A 302 17.07 5.27 -10.74
C LEU A 302 18.07 6.31 -10.21
N VAL A 303 19.37 6.08 -10.40
CA VAL A 303 20.40 7.03 -9.93
C VAL A 303 20.25 8.37 -10.63
N ALA A 304 19.99 8.39 -11.95
CA ALA A 304 19.71 9.62 -12.67
C ALA A 304 18.49 10.36 -12.10
N VAL A 305 17.39 9.64 -11.81
CA VAL A 305 16.19 10.22 -11.19
C VAL A 305 16.49 10.78 -9.79
N THR A 306 17.31 10.11 -8.98
CA THR A 306 17.66 10.63 -7.65
C THR A 306 18.42 11.95 -7.72
N LEU A 307 19.22 12.18 -8.75
CA LEU A 307 19.97 13.42 -8.97
C LEU A 307 19.09 14.57 -9.46
N LEU A 308 17.85 14.32 -9.88
CA LEU A 308 16.93 15.39 -10.30
C LEU A 308 16.55 16.33 -9.14
N LEU A 309 16.44 15.83 -7.91
CA LEU A 309 16.10 16.68 -6.76
C LEU A 309 17.08 17.86 -6.59
N PRO A 310 18.41 17.66 -6.52
CA PRO A 310 19.35 18.77 -6.42
C PRO A 310 19.44 19.59 -7.72
N ILE A 311 19.32 18.97 -8.91
CA ILE A 311 19.31 19.71 -10.19
C ILE A 311 18.18 20.74 -10.25
N PHE A 312 17.00 20.39 -9.74
CA PHE A 312 15.85 21.30 -9.66
C PHE A 312 15.82 22.14 -8.37
N ASN A 313 16.89 22.16 -7.57
CA ASN A 313 16.97 22.87 -6.29
C ASN A 313 15.85 22.48 -5.29
N LEU A 314 15.43 21.21 -5.34
CA LEU A 314 14.45 20.61 -4.43
C LEU A 314 15.11 19.89 -3.25
N ALA A 315 16.44 19.71 -3.32
CA ALA A 315 17.30 19.23 -2.25
C ALA A 315 18.66 19.96 -2.35
N GLY A 316 19.30 20.17 -1.21
CA GLY A 316 20.61 20.78 -1.04
C GLY A 316 21.78 19.78 -1.04
N THR A 317 22.89 20.24 -0.45
CA THR A 317 24.21 19.62 -0.57
C THR A 317 24.29 18.27 0.16
N ILE A 318 23.61 18.12 1.30
CA ILE A 318 23.67 16.87 2.08
C ILE A 318 23.05 15.74 1.25
N TYR A 319 21.91 16.01 0.62
CA TYR A 319 21.27 15.06 -0.27
C TYR A 319 22.12 14.79 -1.52
N LEU A 320 22.68 15.82 -2.18
CA LEU A 320 23.51 15.65 -3.38
C LEU A 320 24.71 14.73 -3.14
N VAL A 321 25.49 14.98 -2.09
CA VAL A 321 26.66 14.15 -1.74
C VAL A 321 26.23 12.73 -1.44
N SER A 322 25.14 12.57 -0.68
CA SER A 322 24.57 11.26 -0.36
C SER A 322 24.12 10.51 -1.62
N ALA A 323 23.43 11.19 -2.53
CA ALA A 323 22.94 10.62 -3.79
C ALA A 323 24.08 10.13 -4.68
N LEU A 324 25.19 10.87 -4.76
CA LEU A 324 26.38 10.47 -5.52
C LEU A 324 27.05 9.23 -4.91
N VAL A 325 27.32 9.24 -3.60
CA VAL A 325 27.99 8.14 -2.90
C VAL A 325 27.14 6.87 -2.93
N LEU A 326 25.87 6.98 -2.55
CA LEU A 326 24.93 5.86 -2.55
C LEU A 326 24.66 5.38 -3.98
N GLY A 327 24.62 6.29 -4.97
CA GLY A 327 24.41 5.97 -6.37
C GLY A 327 25.54 5.12 -6.94
N VAL A 328 26.80 5.53 -6.72
CA VAL A 328 27.99 4.74 -7.12
C VAL A 328 27.96 3.36 -6.45
N TRP A 329 27.62 3.31 -5.16
CA TRP A 329 27.52 2.05 -4.41
C TRP A 329 26.47 1.10 -4.98
N LEU A 330 25.28 1.61 -5.33
CA LEU A 330 24.21 0.81 -5.92
C LEU A 330 24.54 0.37 -7.35
N LEU A 331 25.14 1.25 -8.16
CA LEU A 331 25.60 0.93 -9.52
C LEU A 331 26.65 -0.18 -9.52
N TYR A 332 27.58 -0.16 -8.57
CA TYR A 332 28.55 -1.23 -8.40
C TYR A 332 27.88 -2.58 -8.12
N ALA A 333 26.85 -2.62 -7.26
CA ALA A 333 26.10 -3.84 -7.00
C ALA A 333 25.37 -4.36 -8.24
N ALA A 334 24.70 -3.46 -8.97
CA ALA A 334 23.99 -3.81 -10.20
C ALA A 334 24.96 -4.30 -11.30
N TRP A 335 26.13 -3.66 -11.43
CA TRP A 335 27.18 -4.10 -12.34
C TRP A 335 27.73 -5.49 -11.96
N LYS A 336 27.92 -5.75 -10.67
CA LYS A 336 28.35 -7.07 -10.18
C LYS A 336 27.32 -8.16 -10.47
N VAL A 337 26.03 -7.85 -10.32
CA VAL A 337 24.94 -8.76 -10.74
C VAL A 337 25.04 -9.01 -12.25
N PHE A 338 25.16 -7.96 -13.06
CA PHE A 338 25.29 -8.07 -14.51
C PHE A 338 26.48 -8.94 -14.96
N ARG A 339 27.68 -8.70 -14.41
CA ARG A 339 28.91 -9.39 -14.80
C ARG A 339 29.03 -10.81 -14.26
N VAL A 340 28.78 -11.00 -12.96
CA VAL A 340 29.04 -12.28 -12.27
C VAL A 340 27.79 -13.15 -12.23
N GLY A 341 26.62 -12.56 -11.99
CA GLY A 341 25.37 -13.29 -11.80
C GLY A 341 25.32 -14.14 -10.53
N GLY A 342 24.29 -14.98 -10.46
CA GLY A 342 24.10 -15.95 -9.39
C GLY A 342 23.43 -15.41 -8.12
N ASN A 343 22.93 -16.35 -7.31
CA ASN A 343 22.09 -16.04 -6.15
C ASN A 343 22.76 -15.16 -5.10
N LYS A 344 24.07 -15.31 -4.87
CA LYS A 344 24.79 -14.52 -3.86
C LYS A 344 24.82 -13.04 -4.22
N THR A 345 25.13 -12.70 -5.48
CA THR A 345 25.19 -11.29 -5.91
C THR A 345 23.79 -10.68 -5.99
N ALA A 346 22.80 -11.43 -6.49
CA ALA A 346 21.41 -11.01 -6.51
C ALA A 346 20.86 -10.74 -5.09
N TRP A 347 21.19 -11.58 -4.11
CA TRP A 347 20.83 -11.34 -2.70
C TRP A 347 21.49 -10.09 -2.12
N THR A 348 22.77 -9.85 -2.45
CA THR A 348 23.45 -8.60 -2.06
C THR A 348 22.76 -7.38 -2.67
N MET A 349 22.43 -7.42 -3.97
CA MET A 349 21.71 -6.32 -4.65
C MET A 349 20.35 -6.06 -4.01
N TYR A 350 19.59 -7.10 -3.67
CA TYR A 350 18.32 -6.96 -2.96
C TYR A 350 18.47 -6.22 -1.63
N ARG A 351 19.47 -6.58 -0.81
CA ARG A 351 19.73 -5.92 0.48
C ARG A 351 20.25 -4.50 0.33
N TRP A 352 21.20 -4.29 -0.58
CA TRP A 352 21.83 -2.99 -0.79
C TRP A 352 20.85 -1.99 -1.41
N SER A 353 19.96 -2.43 -2.30
CA SER A 353 18.90 -1.56 -2.82
C SER A 353 17.91 -1.13 -1.73
N SER A 354 17.55 -1.98 -0.75
CA SER A 354 16.75 -1.54 0.40
C SER A 354 17.48 -0.52 1.26
N MET A 355 18.76 -0.73 1.52
CA MET A 355 19.59 0.21 2.29
C MET A 355 19.77 1.54 1.56
N TYR A 356 19.99 1.50 0.24
CA TYR A 356 20.05 2.69 -0.61
C TYR A 356 18.79 3.53 -0.44
N LEU A 357 17.62 2.91 -0.52
CA LEU A 357 16.35 3.62 -0.39
C LEU A 357 16.16 4.22 1.02
N ALA A 358 16.53 3.48 2.06
CA ALA A 358 16.45 3.99 3.43
C ALA A 358 17.38 5.20 3.64
N PHE A 359 18.62 5.14 3.15
CA PHE A 359 19.60 6.20 3.34
C PHE A 359 19.35 7.42 2.45
N ILE A 360 18.86 7.25 1.22
CA ILE A 360 18.56 8.40 0.35
C ILE A 360 17.36 9.20 0.89
N PHE A 361 16.34 8.53 1.43
CA PHE A 361 15.23 9.21 2.11
C PHE A 361 15.66 9.83 3.44
N LEU A 362 16.58 9.19 4.18
CA LEU A 362 17.17 9.81 5.38
C LEU A 362 17.94 11.10 5.05
N ALA A 363 18.78 11.06 4.02
CA ALA A 363 19.50 12.24 3.56
C ALA A 363 18.54 13.35 3.13
N LEU A 364 17.46 12.99 2.42
CA LEU A 364 16.41 13.94 2.02
C LEU A 364 15.74 14.60 3.23
N MET A 365 15.42 13.84 4.27
CA MET A 365 14.79 14.38 5.48
C MET A 365 15.71 15.33 6.24
N ILE A 366 16.99 14.96 6.38
CA ILE A 366 17.98 15.79 7.07
C ILE A 366 18.16 17.12 6.33
N ASP A 367 18.30 17.03 5.00
CA ASP A 367 18.57 18.18 4.14
C ASP A 367 17.34 19.09 3.97
N ALA A 368 16.13 18.53 3.95
CA ALA A 368 14.90 19.32 3.91
C ALA A 368 14.58 20.03 5.23
N ALA A 369 15.18 19.61 6.34
CA ALA A 369 14.99 20.19 7.67
C ALA A 369 16.20 20.99 8.16
N ALA A 370 17.26 21.08 7.36
CA ALA A 370 18.43 21.94 7.57
C ALA A 370 18.19 23.29 6.90
#